data_AF-A0A940M7L7-F1
#
_entry.id   AF-A0A940M7L7-F1
#
_cell.length_a   1.000
_cell.length_b   1.000
_cell.length_c   1.000
_cell.angle_alpha   90.00
_cell.angle_beta   90.00
_cell.angle_gamma   90.00
#
_symmetry.space_group_name_H-M   'P 1'
#
loop_
_entity.id
_entity.type
_entity.pdbx_description
1 polymer ?
#
loop_
_entity_poly.entity_id
_entity_poly.type
_entity_poly.pdbx_seq_one_letter_code
_entity_poly.pdbx_strand_id
1 'polypeptide(L)' 'MITITLPDGSRREFDAPVSVLQVAQSIGAGLAKATVAGQVDGRLVDASDV' A
#
# COMPACT_ATOMS: atom_id res chain seq x y z
N MET A 1 9.09 9.21 -8.09
CA MET A 1 9.29 9.02 -6.65
C MET A 1 7.98 9.35 -5.95
N ILE A 2 7.29 8.32 -5.45
CA ILE A 2 6.00 8.41 -4.77
C ILE A 2 6.24 8.07 -3.31
N THR A 3 5.80 8.93 -2.40
CA THR A 3 5.90 8.69 -0.96
C THR A 3 4.54 8.31 -0.41
N ILE A 4 4.43 7.11 0.15
CA ILE A 4 3.22 6.62 0.80
C ILE A 4 3.41 6.72 2.31
N THR A 5 2.46 7.36 2.98
CA THR A 5 2.45 7.48 4.44
C THR A 5 1.46 6.48 5.00
N LEU A 6 1.91 5.64 5.94
CA LEU A 6 1.08 4.63 6.59
C LEU A 6 0.42 5.22 7.86
N PRO A 7 -0.64 4.57 8.39
CA PRO A 7 -1.36 5.07 9.57
C PRO A 7 -0.50 5.19 10.85
N ASP A 8 0.61 4.46 10.92
CA ASP A 8 1.58 4.55 12.01
C ASP A 8 2.55 5.74 11.88
N GLY A 9 2.41 6.54 10.82
CA GLY A 9 3.28 7.67 10.49
C GLY A 9 4.55 7.30 9.73
N SER A 10 4.82 6.00 9.51
CA SER A 10 5.95 5.57 8.70
C SER A 10 5.75 5.96 7.23
N ARG A 11 6.86 6.21 6.54
CA ARG A 11 6.87 6.61 5.13
C ARG A 11 7.65 5.60 4.31
N ARG A 12 7.13 5.29 3.13
CA ARG A 12 7.77 4.41 2.15
C ARG A 12 7.85 5.10 0.81
N GLU A 13 8.98 4.93 0.15
CA GLU A 13 9.27 5.56 -1.13
C GLU A 13 9.30 4.50 -2.22
N PHE A 14 8.65 4.79 -3.33
CA PHE A 14 8.56 3.93 -4.50
C PHE A 14 8.93 4.70 -5.77
N ASP A 15 9.64 4.05 -6.68
CA ASP A 15 10.13 4.70 -7.90
C ASP A 15 9.08 4.77 -9.02
N ALA A 16 8.06 3.92 -8.95
CA ALA A 16 6.96 3.81 -9.90
C ALA A 16 5.61 3.78 -9.16
N PRO A 17 4.48 4.01 -9.87
CA PRO A 17 3.15 3.71 -9.35
C PRO A 17 3.08 2.28 -8.84
N VAL A 18 2.46 2.11 -7.67
CA VAL A 18 2.35 0.81 -7.00
C VAL A 18 0.94 0.59 -6.50
N SER A 19 0.51 -0.67 -6.51
CA SER A 19 -0.77 -1.04 -5.92
C SER A 19 -0.71 -1.19 -4.41
N VAL A 20 -1.88 -1.17 -3.77
CA VAL A 20 -2.01 -1.44 -2.33
C VAL A 20 -1.37 -2.79 -1.98
N LEU A 21 -1.56 -3.82 -2.81
CA LEU A 21 -0.95 -5.12 -2.58
C LEU A 21 0.59 -5.04 -2.62
N GLN A 22 1.17 -4.28 -3.55
CA GLN A 22 2.63 -4.09 -3.61
C GLN A 22 3.15 -3.33 -2.39
N VAL A 23 2.41 -2.34 -1.89
CA VAL A 23 2.73 -1.67 -0.63
C VAL A 23 2.72 -2.67 0.53
N ALA A 24 1.68 -3.49 0.65
CA ALA A 24 1.58 -4.53 1.67
C ALA A 24 2.71 -5.57 1.58
N GLN A 25 3.11 -5.98 0.37
CA GLN A 25 4.25 -6.86 0.14
C GLN A 25 5.56 -6.26 0.64
N SER A 26 5.76 -4.95 0.46
CA SER A 26 6.95 -4.26 0.96
C SER A 26 7.04 -4.23 2.49
N ILE A 27 5.90 -4.35 3.18
CA ILE A 27 5.83 -4.39 4.65
C ILE A 27 6.10 -5.82 5.14
N GLY A 28 5.50 -6.83 4.50
CA GLY A 28 5.82 -8.23 4.77
C GLY A 28 4.82 -9.21 4.16
N ALA A 29 5.27 -10.43 3.92
CA ALA A 29 4.48 -11.48 3.28
C ALA A 29 3.17 -11.81 4.03
N GLY A 30 3.18 -11.72 5.37
CA GLY A 30 1.98 -11.94 6.18
C GLY A 30 0.89 -10.90 5.92
N LEU A 31 1.26 -9.61 5.85
CA LEU A 31 0.31 -8.54 5.56
C LEU A 31 -0.20 -8.64 4.12
N ALA A 32 0.69 -8.89 3.15
CA ALA A 32 0.28 -9.10 1.76
C ALA A 32 -0.75 -10.23 1.62
N LYS A 33 -0.54 -11.35 2.33
CA LYS A 33 -1.49 -12.47 2.34
C LYS A 33 -2.84 -12.10 2.95
N ALA A 34 -2.86 -11.21 3.94
CA ALA A 34 -4.08 -10.74 4.59
C ALA A 34 -4.75 -9.54 3.88
N THR A 35 -4.10 -8.97 2.86
CA THR A 35 -4.59 -7.76 2.17
C THR A 35 -5.70 -8.12 1.19
N VAL A 36 -6.88 -7.56 1.41
CA VAL A 36 -8.06 -7.72 0.54
C VAL A 36 -8.33 -6.46 -0.28
N ALA A 37 -8.17 -5.29 0.34
CA ALA A 37 -8.41 -3.98 -0.23
C ALA A 37 -7.52 -2.94 0.47
N GLY A 38 -7.54 -1.70 0.00
CA GLY A 38 -6.86 -0.58 0.65
C GLY A 38 -7.79 0.60 0.90
N GLN A 39 -7.30 1.55 1.70
CA GLN A 39 -7.89 2.87 1.82
C GLN A 39 -6.84 3.91 1.46
N VAL A 40 -7.10 4.70 0.42
CA VAL A 40 -6.23 5.78 -0.04
C VAL A 40 -6.98 7.09 0.11
N ASP A 41 -6.44 8.01 0.91
CA ASP A 41 -7.05 9.33 1.19
C ASP A 41 -8.53 9.25 1.58
N GLY A 42 -8.87 8.27 2.42
CA GLY A 42 -10.23 8.04 2.90
C GLY A 42 -11.12 7.21 1.97
N ARG A 43 -10.69 6.88 0.74
CA ARG A 43 -11.46 6.11 -0.24
C ARG A 43 -11.03 4.65 -0.28
N LEU A 44 -12.01 3.74 -0.28
CA LEU A 44 -11.76 2.32 -0.46
C LEU A 44 -11.41 2.03 -1.91
N VAL A 45 -10.36 1.23 -2.12
CA VAL A 45 -9.82 0.85 -3.43
C VAL A 45 -9.49 -0.65 -3.46
N ASP A 46 -9.47 -1.24 -4.64
CA ASP A 46 -9.10 -2.64 -4.79
C ASP A 46 -7.60 -2.84 -4.53
N ALA A 47 -7.22 -4.03 -4.05
CA ALA A 47 -5.82 -4.32 -3.76
C ALA A 47 -4.92 -4.28 -5.01
N SER A 48 -5.52 -4.42 -6.20
CA SER A 48 -4.86 -4.37 -7.50
C SER A 48 -4.81 -2.99 -8.16
N ASP A 49 -5.50 -1.98 -7.62
CA ASP A 49 -5.51 -0.63 -8.18
C ASP A 49 -4.13 0.03 -8.05
N VAL A 50 -3.68 0.72 -9.10
CA VAL A 50 -2.36 1.38 -9.22
C VAL A 50 -2.53 2.88 -9.46
#